data_AF-A0AAV2ZF03-F1
#
_entry.id   AF-A0AAV2ZF03-F1
#
_cell.length_a   1.000
_cell.length_b   1.000
_cell.length_c   1.000
_cell.angle_alpha   90.00
_cell.angle_beta   90.00
_cell.angle_gamma   90.00
#
_symmetry.space_group_name_H-M   'P 1'
#
loop_
_entity.id
_entity.type
_entity.pdbx_description
1 polymer ?
#
loop_
_entity_poly.entity_id
_entity_poly.type
_entity_poly.pdbx_seq_one_letter_code
_entity_poly.pdbx_strand_id
1 'polypeptide(L)'
;MKSFAGLVLLGATVVSVANAKCQSDIYGRCGDSSQPRENNCCDQGYCQPWNAGYYQCRPSLAMCPTQETDIDYYGFDLETIRGLQPGECCDRCYHTGGCSAYTFVNENPDGQTACYLKTSAFGRRERKGAVSGQLQDTRKAQCKTPVWGSCGNERSGPGCCPENAICQPWNSGFFQCVPRPDNNKCPTVEVGVDFWGNDIDVKYGLLPGTCCDACYENKECHFFTFVNENPDGRSACYLKSRLGEKKAKASAVSGYRVKIHANETPTPQCCALFLVPFALHSFTHNRSIAVARLSAQRIEEEHENRPSLEPAMSVQYAQVPAKLVEVGGLVIRQKTQKLEALAQAVGLPYEASNEYTVSLLPTNKVVKNHPKDPDGWEPSEDELKQLDTFLFAREESDCCERTLLTFLNCRGLRSFKMHFTVDSNSGDVYLIDRKFHFGGWCCDPLEMQLNQVDNGQGRVLGRVREDYAPYLSRCIASCCACTTYTDIERMLPDGSYEKRYTLRTNTACCGRVNNCCGATCLQNDMVFDILDTKGEIVAHLQNTYGRGSGCGAFCRMCFGFNNYVLEFPRDSTAEDRMLLVTALFQVEYQLFEQQDDNDNNSSS
;
A
#
# COMPACT_ATOMS: atom_id res chain seq x y z
N MET A 1 -0.31 -20.26 -83.04
CA MET A 1 0.50 -19.54 -82.04
C MET A 1 -0.41 -18.63 -81.21
N LYS A 2 -0.51 -18.88 -79.90
CA LYS A 2 -0.56 -17.91 -78.79
C LYS A 2 -1.02 -18.64 -77.52
N SER A 3 -0.23 -18.55 -76.46
CA SER A 3 -0.50 -19.21 -75.17
C SER A 3 -1.68 -18.58 -74.45
N PHE A 4 -2.42 -19.39 -73.69
CA PHE A 4 -3.15 -18.94 -72.51
C PHE A 4 -2.60 -19.67 -71.29
N ALA A 5 -2.19 -18.92 -70.28
CA ALA A 5 -1.61 -19.45 -69.05
C ALA A 5 -2.72 -19.95 -68.11
N GLY A 6 -2.49 -21.11 -67.49
CA GLY A 6 -3.39 -21.65 -66.47
C GLY A 6 -3.18 -20.93 -65.13
N LEU A 7 -4.26 -20.38 -64.58
CA LEU A 7 -4.30 -19.84 -63.22
C LEU A 7 -4.70 -20.97 -62.25
N VAL A 8 -3.75 -21.53 -61.52
CA VAL A 8 -4.02 -22.54 -60.49
C VAL A 8 -4.41 -21.83 -59.19
N LEU A 9 -5.65 -22.05 -58.71
CA LEU A 9 -6.07 -21.58 -57.40
C LEU A 9 -5.37 -22.39 -56.30
N LEU A 10 -4.47 -21.75 -55.56
CA LEU A 10 -4.03 -22.21 -54.25
C LEU A 10 -5.05 -21.77 -53.19
N GLY A 11 -6.02 -22.64 -52.91
CA GLY A 11 -6.93 -22.47 -51.78
C GLY A 11 -6.17 -22.69 -50.48
N ALA A 12 -5.83 -21.60 -49.78
CA ALA A 12 -5.27 -21.68 -48.43
C ALA A 12 -6.38 -22.15 -47.46
N THR A 13 -6.37 -23.43 -47.11
CA THR A 13 -7.13 -23.93 -45.97
C THR A 13 -6.53 -23.37 -44.70
N VAL A 14 -7.11 -22.28 -44.18
CA VAL A 14 -6.93 -21.88 -42.79
C VAL A 14 -7.41 -23.02 -41.91
N VAL A 15 -6.47 -23.78 -41.36
CA VAL A 15 -6.72 -24.68 -40.24
C VAL A 15 -7.05 -23.77 -39.07
N SER A 16 -8.32 -23.69 -38.71
CA SER A 16 -8.74 -23.05 -37.47
C SER A 16 -8.11 -23.83 -36.31
N VAL A 17 -7.12 -23.21 -35.66
CA VAL A 17 -6.69 -23.64 -34.33
C VAL A 17 -7.90 -23.47 -33.43
N ALA A 18 -8.61 -24.57 -33.17
CA ALA A 18 -9.69 -24.56 -32.22
C ALA A 18 -9.07 -24.29 -30.85
N ASN A 19 -9.36 -23.13 -30.25
CA ASN A 19 -9.10 -22.92 -28.83
C ASN A 19 -9.77 -24.08 -28.09
N ALA A 20 -8.96 -24.95 -27.49
CA ALA A 20 -9.44 -26.03 -26.66
C ALA A 20 -10.23 -25.40 -25.52
N LYS A 21 -11.54 -25.61 -25.50
CA LYS A 21 -12.37 -25.21 -24.37
C LYS A 21 -12.04 -26.14 -23.20
N CYS A 22 -11.74 -25.56 -22.05
CA CYS A 22 -11.59 -26.31 -20.83
C CYS A 22 -12.91 -27.02 -20.47
N GLN A 23 -12.82 -28.06 -19.64
CA GLN A 23 -14.00 -28.82 -19.24
C GLN A 23 -14.84 -27.99 -18.24
N SER A 24 -16.12 -27.77 -18.54
CA SER A 24 -17.05 -27.03 -17.68
C SER A 24 -17.57 -27.86 -16.50
N ASP A 25 -17.68 -29.18 -16.67
CA ASP A 25 -18.38 -30.04 -15.73
C ASP A 25 -17.40 -30.55 -14.65
N ILE A 26 -17.65 -30.20 -13.39
CA ILE A 26 -16.99 -30.83 -12.24
C ILE A 26 -17.27 -32.35 -12.30
N TYR A 27 -16.23 -33.15 -12.07
CA TYR A 27 -16.17 -34.60 -12.30
C TYR A 27 -16.17 -35.07 -13.76
N GLY A 28 -16.26 -34.17 -14.75
CA GLY A 28 -16.05 -34.47 -16.16
C GLY A 28 -14.58 -34.84 -16.47
N ARG A 29 -14.33 -35.54 -17.60
CA ARG A 29 -12.96 -35.77 -18.09
C ARG A 29 -12.40 -34.43 -18.59
N CYS A 30 -11.20 -34.08 -18.13
CA CYS A 30 -10.49 -32.84 -18.50
C CYS A 30 -9.21 -33.06 -19.28
N GLY A 31 -8.76 -34.32 -19.45
CA GLY A 31 -7.60 -34.61 -20.28
C GLY A 31 -6.91 -35.95 -20.02
N ASP A 32 -5.63 -35.99 -20.35
CA ASP A 32 -4.68 -37.10 -20.17
C ASP A 32 -3.22 -36.64 -20.40
N SER A 33 -2.24 -37.53 -20.22
CA SER A 33 -0.82 -37.17 -20.31
C SER A 33 -0.29 -36.98 -21.73
N SER A 34 -1.04 -37.40 -22.76
CA SER A 34 -0.58 -37.37 -24.16
C SER A 34 -0.72 -35.99 -24.81
N GLN A 35 -1.61 -35.16 -24.29
CA GLN A 35 -1.87 -33.82 -24.80
C GLN A 35 -1.05 -32.72 -24.08
N PRO A 36 -0.89 -31.53 -24.70
CA PRO A 36 -0.25 -30.37 -24.06
C PRO A 36 -0.91 -29.97 -22.73
N ARG A 37 -0.16 -29.34 -21.82
CA ARG A 37 -0.61 -29.00 -20.46
C ARG A 37 -1.81 -28.05 -20.48
N GLU A 38 -1.79 -27.10 -21.40
CA GLU A 38 -2.84 -26.11 -21.65
C GLU A 38 -4.20 -26.73 -22.01
N ASN A 39 -4.23 -27.97 -22.50
CA ASN A 39 -5.47 -28.70 -22.78
C ASN A 39 -5.97 -29.53 -21.59
N ASN A 40 -5.15 -29.68 -20.53
CA ASN A 40 -5.49 -30.41 -19.30
C ASN A 40 -6.12 -29.45 -18.28
N CYS A 41 -7.28 -28.87 -18.60
CA CYS A 41 -7.88 -27.75 -17.86
C CYS A 41 -9.39 -27.88 -17.60
N CYS A 42 -9.87 -27.13 -16.61
CA CYS A 42 -11.27 -27.05 -16.18
C CYS A 42 -11.69 -25.58 -16.06
N ASP A 43 -12.91 -25.22 -16.46
CA ASP A 43 -13.44 -23.86 -16.28
C ASP A 43 -13.67 -23.53 -14.80
N GLN A 44 -13.92 -24.56 -13.98
CA GLN A 44 -14.13 -24.48 -12.54
C GLN A 44 -13.31 -25.57 -11.84
N GLY A 45 -12.60 -25.20 -10.76
CA GLY A 45 -11.73 -26.13 -10.04
C GLY A 45 -10.43 -26.45 -10.79
N TYR A 46 -9.98 -27.70 -10.75
CA TYR A 46 -8.70 -28.11 -11.33
C TYR A 46 -8.74 -29.51 -11.96
N CYS A 47 -7.81 -29.78 -12.89
CA CYS A 47 -7.74 -31.04 -13.61
C CYS A 47 -6.81 -32.03 -12.87
N GLN A 48 -7.37 -33.10 -12.28
CA GLN A 48 -6.66 -34.11 -11.51
C GLN A 48 -6.28 -35.31 -12.39
N PRO A 49 -4.98 -35.61 -12.61
CA PRO A 49 -4.52 -36.87 -13.16
C PRO A 49 -4.84 -38.03 -12.21
N TRP A 50 -5.49 -39.07 -12.70
CA TRP A 50 -5.64 -40.35 -12.00
C TRP A 50 -4.68 -41.40 -12.53
N ASN A 51 -4.51 -41.41 -13.86
CA ASN A 51 -3.48 -42.15 -14.57
C ASN A 51 -3.14 -41.45 -15.89
N ALA A 52 -2.11 -41.92 -16.58
CA ALA A 52 -1.66 -41.40 -17.87
C ALA A 52 -2.76 -41.23 -18.93
N GLY A 53 -3.85 -42.02 -18.90
CA GLY A 53 -4.95 -41.97 -19.87
C GLY A 53 -6.21 -41.22 -19.41
N TYR A 54 -6.30 -40.79 -18.15
CA TYR A 54 -7.52 -40.22 -17.58
C TYR A 54 -7.26 -39.16 -16.51
N TYR A 55 -7.55 -37.90 -16.84
CA TYR A 55 -7.61 -36.79 -15.91
C TYR A 55 -9.06 -36.30 -15.75
N GLN A 56 -9.45 -35.85 -14.55
CA GLN A 56 -10.83 -35.48 -14.20
C GLN A 56 -10.89 -34.10 -13.51
N CYS A 57 -11.92 -33.29 -13.81
CA CYS A 57 -12.17 -32.07 -13.06
C CYS A 57 -12.55 -32.36 -11.60
N ARG A 58 -11.91 -31.64 -10.68
CA ARG A 58 -12.15 -31.68 -9.24
C ARG A 58 -12.43 -30.27 -8.75
N PRO A 59 -13.29 -30.10 -7.73
CA PRO A 59 -13.47 -28.78 -7.10
C PRO A 59 -12.15 -28.27 -6.52
N SER A 60 -11.96 -26.96 -6.52
CA SER A 60 -10.83 -26.31 -5.85
C SER A 60 -10.89 -26.54 -4.33
N LEU A 61 -9.71 -26.55 -3.69
CA LEU A 61 -9.59 -26.78 -2.25
C LEU A 61 -9.51 -25.43 -1.53
N ALA A 62 -10.28 -25.24 -0.45
CA ALA A 62 -10.43 -23.92 0.18
C ALA A 62 -9.11 -23.32 0.72
N MET A 63 -8.17 -24.17 1.16
CA MET A 63 -6.85 -23.74 1.64
C MET A 63 -5.78 -23.72 0.54
N CYS A 64 -6.08 -24.25 -0.64
CA CYS A 64 -5.19 -24.28 -1.79
C CYS A 64 -6.03 -23.95 -3.04
N PRO A 65 -6.38 -22.67 -3.29
CA PRO A 65 -7.31 -22.30 -4.35
C PRO A 65 -6.75 -22.51 -5.76
N THR A 66 -5.42 -22.62 -5.88
CA THR A 66 -4.70 -22.80 -7.15
C THR A 66 -3.94 -24.12 -7.17
N GLN A 67 -4.43 -25.08 -7.95
CA GLN A 67 -3.72 -26.30 -8.33
C GLN A 67 -3.19 -26.18 -9.76
N GLU A 68 -1.95 -26.60 -9.96
CA GLU A 68 -1.27 -26.65 -11.25
C GLU A 68 -1.16 -28.11 -11.73
N THR A 69 -1.97 -28.47 -12.73
CA THR A 69 -1.91 -29.75 -13.43
C THR A 69 -0.62 -29.87 -14.25
N ASP A 70 -0.07 -31.09 -14.31
CA ASP A 70 1.20 -31.46 -14.96
C ASP A 70 2.44 -30.69 -14.44
N ILE A 71 2.40 -30.21 -13.19
CA ILE A 71 3.53 -29.51 -12.54
C ILE A 71 4.00 -30.25 -11.29
N ASP A 72 5.32 -30.34 -11.18
CA ASP A 72 6.07 -30.75 -9.99
C ASP A 72 6.81 -29.53 -9.42
N TYR A 73 6.59 -29.21 -8.15
CA TYR A 73 7.38 -28.23 -7.41
C TYR A 73 8.64 -28.92 -6.90
N TYR A 74 9.59 -29.17 -7.80
CA TYR A 74 10.72 -30.05 -7.55
C TYR A 74 11.61 -29.61 -6.36
N GLY A 75 11.97 -30.59 -5.52
CA GLY A 75 12.75 -30.36 -4.31
C GLY A 75 11.95 -29.66 -3.22
N PHE A 76 12.65 -29.03 -2.28
CA PHE A 76 12.10 -28.34 -1.09
C PHE A 76 11.21 -29.24 -0.20
N ASP A 77 11.39 -30.55 -0.31
CA ASP A 77 10.60 -31.57 0.40
C ASP A 77 10.86 -31.53 1.92
N LEU A 78 9.79 -31.30 2.68
CA LEU A 78 9.73 -31.47 4.14
C LEU A 78 9.46 -32.93 4.51
N GLU A 79 8.45 -33.52 3.87
CA GLU A 79 7.94 -34.85 4.15
C GLU A 79 7.34 -35.45 2.87
N THR A 80 7.47 -36.77 2.70
CA THR A 80 6.75 -37.51 1.66
C THR A 80 5.79 -38.49 2.32
N ILE A 81 4.49 -38.26 2.16
CA ILE A 81 3.43 -39.11 2.70
C ILE A 81 2.88 -39.99 1.57
N ARG A 82 2.90 -41.31 1.76
CA ARG A 82 2.39 -42.29 0.79
C ARG A 82 0.93 -42.67 1.10
N GLY A 83 0.17 -43.03 0.07
CA GLY A 83 -1.18 -43.60 0.22
C GLY A 83 -2.31 -42.60 0.53
N LEU A 84 -2.06 -41.29 0.44
CA LEU A 84 -3.10 -40.25 0.58
C LEU A 84 -3.92 -40.08 -0.69
N GLN A 85 -5.15 -39.58 -0.54
CA GLN A 85 -5.95 -39.09 -1.66
C GLN A 85 -5.50 -37.69 -2.11
N PRO A 86 -5.79 -37.26 -3.36
CA PRO A 86 -5.29 -35.98 -3.88
C PRO A 86 -5.77 -34.76 -3.08
N GLY A 87 -7.00 -34.78 -2.57
CA GLY A 87 -7.56 -33.68 -1.76
C GLY A 87 -6.90 -33.54 -0.40
N GLU A 88 -6.58 -34.66 0.25
CA GLU A 88 -5.98 -34.71 1.59
C GLU A 88 -4.57 -34.09 1.63
N CYS A 89 -3.88 -34.01 0.49
CA CYS A 89 -2.53 -33.47 0.43
C CYS A 89 -2.46 -31.97 0.75
N CYS A 90 -3.51 -31.20 0.40
CA CYS A 90 -3.63 -29.79 0.82
C CYS A 90 -3.82 -29.67 2.33
N ASP A 91 -4.72 -30.46 2.92
CA ASP A 91 -5.00 -30.45 4.36
C ASP A 91 -3.76 -30.87 5.18
N ARG A 92 -3.00 -31.85 4.69
CA ARG A 92 -1.74 -32.26 5.31
C ARG A 92 -0.67 -31.18 5.20
N CYS A 93 -0.59 -30.42 4.09
CA CYS A 93 0.26 -29.24 4.03
C CYS A 93 -0.19 -28.14 5.01
N TYR A 94 -1.49 -27.89 5.11
CA TYR A 94 -2.04 -26.91 6.06
C TYR A 94 -1.64 -27.25 7.52
N HIS A 95 -1.79 -28.52 7.93
CA HIS A 95 -1.43 -28.94 9.28
C HIS A 95 0.07 -29.17 9.52
N THR A 96 0.92 -29.08 8.49
CA THR A 96 2.37 -29.26 8.62
C THR A 96 3.08 -27.91 8.75
N GLY A 97 3.76 -27.70 9.88
CA GLY A 97 4.58 -26.51 10.11
C GLY A 97 5.61 -26.33 9.01
N GLY A 98 5.69 -25.12 8.46
CA GLY A 98 6.62 -24.78 7.37
C GLY A 98 6.23 -25.26 5.97
N CYS A 99 5.17 -26.06 5.82
CA CYS A 99 4.67 -26.39 4.50
C CYS A 99 3.97 -25.17 3.89
N SER A 100 4.45 -24.71 2.73
CA SER A 100 3.85 -23.61 1.94
C SER A 100 3.31 -24.10 0.59
N ALA A 101 3.67 -25.32 0.17
CA ALA A 101 3.21 -25.91 -1.06
C ALA A 101 3.28 -27.45 -1.00
N TYR A 102 2.64 -28.12 -1.94
CA TYR A 102 2.78 -29.57 -2.12
C TYR A 102 2.85 -29.94 -3.60
N THR A 103 3.37 -31.13 -3.87
CA THR A 103 3.16 -31.86 -5.13
C THR A 103 2.54 -33.20 -4.82
N PHE A 104 1.50 -33.57 -5.55
CA PHE A 104 0.82 -34.84 -5.45
C PHE A 104 0.98 -35.61 -6.76
N VAL A 105 1.29 -36.91 -6.65
CA VAL A 105 1.46 -37.82 -7.78
C VAL A 105 0.68 -39.10 -7.50
N ASN A 106 -0.27 -39.45 -8.37
CA ASN A 106 -1.03 -40.71 -8.27
C ASN A 106 -0.20 -41.92 -8.73
N GLU A 107 0.48 -41.80 -9.88
CA GLU A 107 1.30 -42.87 -10.45
C GLU A 107 2.77 -42.73 -10.02
N ASN A 108 3.17 -43.50 -9.00
CA ASN A 108 4.58 -43.69 -8.64
C ASN A 108 5.01 -45.15 -8.93
N PRO A 109 6.32 -45.43 -9.14
CA PRO A 109 6.79 -46.78 -9.48
C PRO A 109 6.55 -47.87 -8.42
N ASP A 110 6.26 -47.48 -7.17
CA ASP A 110 5.89 -48.35 -6.05
C ASP A 110 4.39 -48.70 -6.02
N GLY A 111 3.60 -48.19 -6.97
CA GLY A 111 2.15 -48.38 -7.05
C GLY A 111 1.36 -47.60 -5.99
N GLN A 112 2.00 -46.72 -5.22
CA GLN A 112 1.34 -45.91 -4.19
C GLN A 112 1.21 -44.46 -4.64
N THR A 113 0.15 -43.79 -4.18
CA THR A 113 0.07 -42.33 -4.31
C THR A 113 1.12 -41.67 -3.41
N ALA A 114 1.58 -40.48 -3.77
CA ALA A 114 2.57 -39.74 -2.99
C ALA A 114 2.22 -38.26 -2.92
N CYS A 115 2.17 -37.74 -1.69
CA CYS A 115 2.04 -36.34 -1.34
C CYS A 115 3.40 -35.85 -0.82
N TYR A 116 4.06 -34.99 -1.59
CA TYR A 116 5.32 -34.37 -1.28
C TYR A 116 5.04 -32.98 -0.68
N LEU A 117 5.16 -32.84 0.64
CA LEU A 117 4.95 -31.58 1.37
C LEU A 117 6.23 -30.72 1.29
N LYS A 118 6.11 -29.41 1.05
CA LYS A 118 7.25 -28.57 0.64
C LYS A 118 7.29 -27.20 1.32
N THR A 119 8.49 -26.69 1.59
CA THR A 119 8.70 -25.31 2.08
C THR A 119 8.49 -24.24 1.01
N SER A 120 8.53 -24.61 -0.27
CA SER A 120 8.42 -23.65 -1.38
C SER A 120 7.81 -24.29 -2.62
N ALA A 121 7.05 -23.49 -3.38
CA ALA A 121 6.55 -23.84 -4.70
C ALA A 121 7.56 -23.56 -5.82
N PHE A 122 8.74 -23.00 -5.53
CA PHE A 122 9.60 -22.44 -6.58
C PHE A 122 10.09 -23.46 -7.61
N GLY A 123 10.28 -24.74 -7.24
CA GLY A 123 10.84 -25.78 -8.10
C GLY A 123 10.00 -26.21 -9.32
N ARG A 124 9.05 -25.38 -9.78
CA ARG A 124 8.16 -25.63 -10.91
C ARG A 124 8.90 -26.17 -12.13
N ARG A 125 8.58 -27.41 -12.47
CA ARG A 125 8.90 -28.05 -13.75
C ARG A 125 7.69 -28.81 -14.25
N GLU A 126 7.58 -28.94 -15.56
CA GLU A 126 6.58 -29.84 -16.13
C GLU A 126 6.89 -31.29 -15.80
N ARG A 127 5.88 -31.98 -15.29
CA ARG A 127 5.89 -33.40 -15.00
C ARG A 127 4.48 -33.93 -15.21
N LYS A 128 4.27 -34.62 -16.33
CA LYS A 128 2.99 -35.27 -16.63
C LYS A 128 2.54 -36.17 -15.48
N GLY A 129 1.27 -36.06 -15.10
CA GLY A 129 0.66 -36.83 -14.01
C GLY A 129 0.85 -36.26 -12.61
N ALA A 130 1.60 -35.17 -12.45
CA ALA A 130 1.70 -34.45 -11.18
C ALA A 130 0.65 -33.34 -11.06
N VAL A 131 0.22 -33.04 -9.83
CA VAL A 131 -0.54 -31.83 -9.49
C VAL A 131 0.16 -31.14 -8.33
N SER A 132 0.49 -29.87 -8.48
CA SER A 132 1.07 -29.09 -7.39
C SER A 132 0.10 -28.02 -6.90
N GLY A 133 0.05 -27.78 -5.60
CA GLY A 133 -0.81 -26.77 -4.99
C GLY A 133 -0.01 -25.86 -4.07
N GLN A 134 -0.26 -24.56 -4.15
CA GLN A 134 0.22 -23.60 -3.15
C GLN A 134 -0.80 -23.48 -2.04
N LEU A 135 -0.32 -23.46 -0.80
CA LEU A 135 -1.15 -23.18 0.36
C LEU A 135 -1.41 -21.66 0.43
N GLN A 136 -2.68 -21.27 0.40
CA GLN A 136 -3.09 -19.93 0.81
C GLN A 136 -3.02 -19.89 2.34
N ASP A 137 -1.93 -19.32 2.86
CA ASP A 137 -1.57 -19.46 4.27
C ASP A 137 -2.41 -18.59 5.22
N THR A 138 -3.68 -18.96 5.39
CA THR A 138 -4.59 -18.40 6.40
C THR A 138 -4.16 -18.71 7.83
N ARG A 139 -3.18 -19.61 8.04
CA ARG A 139 -2.58 -19.88 9.36
C ARG A 139 -1.78 -18.68 9.86
N LYS A 140 -1.32 -17.78 8.98
CA LYS A 140 -0.76 -16.47 9.38
C LYS A 140 -1.69 -15.67 10.29
N ALA A 141 -3.01 -15.75 10.07
CA ALA A 141 -4.02 -15.09 10.91
C ALA A 141 -4.33 -15.85 12.22
N GLN A 142 -3.93 -17.13 12.34
CA GLN A 142 -4.10 -17.98 13.52
C GLN A 142 -2.77 -18.31 14.21
N CYS A 143 -1.65 -17.75 13.74
CA CYS A 143 -0.33 -18.09 14.23
C CYS A 143 -0.13 -17.51 15.63
N LYS A 144 -0.05 -18.39 16.63
CA LYS A 144 0.11 -18.02 18.04
C LYS A 144 1.53 -17.54 18.38
N THR A 145 2.50 -17.76 17.48
CA THR A 145 3.86 -17.25 17.63
C THR A 145 3.83 -15.73 17.49
N PRO A 146 4.14 -14.94 18.54
CA PRO A 146 4.21 -13.50 18.40
C PRO A 146 5.41 -13.12 17.50
N VAL A 147 5.44 -11.87 17.02
CA VAL A 147 6.70 -11.29 16.54
C VAL A 147 7.72 -11.38 17.69
N TRP A 148 8.96 -11.73 17.37
CA TRP A 148 10.05 -12.12 18.28
C TRP A 148 9.87 -13.47 19.00
N GLY A 149 8.80 -14.23 18.72
CA GLY A 149 8.64 -15.61 19.18
C GLY A 149 9.51 -16.62 18.42
N SER A 150 9.88 -17.72 19.09
CA SER A 150 10.56 -18.86 18.45
C SER A 150 9.67 -19.51 17.41
N CYS A 151 10.14 -19.64 16.17
CA CYS A 151 9.36 -20.16 15.05
C CYS A 151 9.91 -21.46 14.45
N GLY A 152 11.12 -21.93 14.80
CA GLY A 152 11.64 -23.18 14.25
C GLY A 152 13.12 -23.44 14.53
N ASN A 153 13.67 -24.42 13.82
CA ASN A 153 15.08 -24.79 13.76
C ASN A 153 15.34 -25.65 12.50
N GLU A 154 16.59 -26.03 12.24
CA GLU A 154 16.99 -26.77 11.04
C GLU A 154 16.34 -28.16 10.93
N ARG A 155 15.94 -28.80 12.04
CA ARG A 155 15.27 -30.11 12.03
C ARG A 155 13.77 -30.02 11.78
N SER A 156 13.11 -28.98 12.29
CA SER A 156 11.67 -28.76 12.10
C SER A 156 11.35 -27.94 10.85
N GLY A 157 12.35 -27.30 10.24
CA GLY A 157 12.13 -26.22 9.29
C GLY A 157 11.56 -24.95 9.96
N PRO A 158 11.31 -23.91 9.14
CA PRO A 158 10.67 -22.67 9.58
C PRO A 158 9.17 -22.86 9.80
N GLY A 159 8.68 -22.63 11.02
CA GLY A 159 7.25 -22.67 11.35
C GLY A 159 6.48 -21.40 10.99
N CYS A 160 5.24 -21.30 11.45
CA CYS A 160 4.41 -20.12 11.17
C CYS A 160 4.94 -18.87 11.84
N CYS A 161 4.70 -17.73 11.18
CA CYS A 161 4.79 -16.40 11.76
C CYS A 161 3.54 -15.58 11.38
N PRO A 162 3.24 -14.48 12.10
CA PRO A 162 2.20 -13.53 11.73
C PRO A 162 2.41 -12.96 10.32
N GLU A 163 1.37 -12.38 9.73
CA GLU A 163 1.39 -11.98 8.32
C GLU A 163 2.50 -11.00 7.96
N ASN A 164 2.77 -10.04 8.86
CA ASN A 164 3.82 -9.02 8.78
C ASN A 164 5.23 -9.51 9.17
N ALA A 165 5.41 -10.81 9.38
CA ALA A 165 6.67 -11.41 9.85
C ALA A 165 7.14 -12.59 8.97
N ILE A 166 8.43 -12.90 9.07
CA ILE A 166 9.07 -14.08 8.49
C ILE A 166 9.79 -14.86 9.58
N CYS A 167 9.89 -16.19 9.42
CA CYS A 167 10.63 -17.04 10.35
C CYS A 167 12.13 -16.96 10.04
N GLN A 168 12.85 -16.04 10.66
CA GLN A 168 14.26 -15.80 10.43
C GLN A 168 15.15 -16.83 11.13
N PRO A 169 16.01 -17.55 10.41
CA PRO A 169 17.06 -18.36 11.02
C PRO A 169 18.14 -17.49 11.65
N TRP A 170 18.44 -17.73 12.93
CA TRP A 170 19.60 -17.13 13.61
C TRP A 170 20.75 -18.11 13.73
N ASN A 171 20.44 -19.38 14.02
CA ASN A 171 21.36 -20.51 14.01
C ASN A 171 20.61 -21.83 13.74
N SER A 172 21.36 -22.91 13.50
CA SER A 172 20.79 -24.27 13.29
C SER A 172 19.75 -24.72 14.34
N GLY A 173 19.86 -24.26 15.58
CA GLY A 173 18.95 -24.61 16.69
C GLY A 173 17.81 -23.63 16.96
N PHE A 174 17.81 -22.42 16.37
CA PHE A 174 16.87 -21.35 16.72
C PHE A 174 16.56 -20.41 15.55
N PHE A 175 15.29 -20.43 15.12
CA PHE A 175 14.68 -19.48 14.20
C PHE A 175 13.61 -18.66 14.96
N GLN A 176 13.43 -17.39 14.60
CA GLN A 176 12.50 -16.46 15.29
C GLN A 176 11.63 -15.69 14.29
N CYS A 177 10.37 -15.39 14.64
CA CYS A 177 9.57 -14.47 13.85
C CYS A 177 10.15 -13.05 13.95
N VAL A 178 10.57 -12.47 12.84
CA VAL A 178 11.02 -11.06 12.75
C VAL A 178 10.14 -10.32 11.74
N PRO A 179 10.01 -8.98 11.84
CA PRO A 179 9.31 -8.19 10.83
C PRO A 179 9.80 -8.50 9.40
N ARG A 180 8.87 -8.62 8.46
CA ARG A 180 9.20 -8.84 7.04
C ARG A 180 10.00 -7.64 6.51
N PRO A 181 11.02 -7.86 5.65
CA PRO A 181 11.62 -6.78 4.88
C PRO A 181 10.58 -5.97 4.09
N ASP A 182 10.88 -4.70 3.82
CA ASP A 182 9.96 -3.79 3.12
C ASP A 182 9.39 -4.44 1.83
N ASN A 183 8.07 -4.62 1.79
CA ASN A 183 7.38 -5.31 0.72
C ASN A 183 7.44 -4.53 -0.61
N ASN A 184 7.69 -3.22 -0.57
CA ASN A 184 7.87 -2.38 -1.77
C ASN A 184 9.27 -2.54 -2.39
N LYS A 185 10.26 -2.94 -1.59
CA LYS A 185 11.63 -3.23 -2.05
C LYS A 185 11.79 -4.72 -2.38
N CYS A 186 11.29 -5.59 -1.51
CA CYS A 186 11.44 -7.03 -1.57
C CYS A 186 10.12 -7.77 -1.29
N PRO A 187 9.14 -7.75 -2.23
CA PRO A 187 7.80 -8.31 -2.03
C PRO A 187 7.81 -9.82 -1.83
N THR A 188 8.80 -10.52 -2.39
CA THR A 188 8.97 -11.96 -2.25
C THR A 188 10.23 -12.28 -1.45
N VAL A 189 10.02 -12.92 -0.30
CA VAL A 189 11.06 -13.43 0.59
C VAL A 189 10.77 -14.90 0.88
N GLU A 190 11.77 -15.75 0.68
CA GLU A 190 11.73 -17.20 0.83
C GLU A 190 12.68 -17.61 1.95
N VAL A 191 12.12 -18.25 2.98
CA VAL A 191 12.87 -18.78 4.13
C VAL A 191 13.30 -20.22 3.84
N GLY A 192 14.51 -20.59 4.24
CA GLY A 192 15.08 -21.92 4.05
C GLY A 192 15.65 -22.15 2.64
N VAL A 193 15.93 -21.07 1.90
CA VAL A 193 16.35 -21.12 0.49
C VAL A 193 17.58 -20.24 0.28
N ASP A 194 18.59 -20.80 -0.39
CA ASP A 194 19.82 -20.13 -0.85
C ASP A 194 19.78 -20.00 -2.38
N PHE A 195 19.99 -18.80 -2.92
CA PHE A 195 19.99 -18.57 -4.38
C PHE A 195 21.42 -18.76 -4.92
N TRP A 196 21.94 -19.97 -4.90
CA TRP A 196 23.36 -20.29 -5.07
C TRP A 196 24.04 -19.63 -6.29
N GLY A 197 25.05 -18.80 -6.02
CA GLY A 197 25.92 -18.16 -7.01
C GLY A 197 25.41 -16.84 -7.58
N ASN A 198 26.09 -16.34 -8.62
CA ASN A 198 25.90 -15.01 -9.23
C ASN A 198 26.09 -13.82 -8.26
N ASP A 199 26.84 -14.04 -7.18
CA ASP A 199 27.19 -13.03 -6.19
C ASP A 199 28.04 -11.93 -6.81
N ILE A 200 27.59 -10.69 -6.67
CA ILE A 200 28.30 -9.48 -7.13
C ILE A 200 28.94 -8.71 -5.96
N ASP A 201 28.44 -8.90 -4.74
CA ASP A 201 28.92 -8.22 -3.53
C ASP A 201 28.47 -9.02 -2.30
N VAL A 202 29.21 -8.92 -1.19
CA VAL A 202 28.88 -9.57 0.08
C VAL A 202 29.06 -8.57 1.23
N LYS A 203 27.96 -8.21 1.89
CA LYS A 203 27.96 -7.33 3.07
C LYS A 203 27.92 -8.16 4.34
N TYR A 204 28.97 -8.06 5.15
CA TYR A 204 29.06 -8.76 6.43
C TYR A 204 28.53 -7.90 7.59
N GLY A 205 27.95 -8.55 8.60
CA GLY A 205 27.47 -7.88 9.83
C GLY A 205 26.14 -7.13 9.67
N LEU A 206 25.39 -7.35 8.59
CA LEU A 206 24.05 -6.78 8.40
C LEU A 206 23.00 -7.52 9.23
N LEU A 207 21.91 -6.83 9.55
CA LEU A 207 20.69 -7.43 10.08
C LEU A 207 19.82 -8.01 8.95
N PRO A 208 18.94 -8.99 9.21
CA PRO A 208 18.12 -9.64 8.20
C PRO A 208 17.34 -8.67 7.29
N GLY A 209 16.67 -7.67 7.88
CA GLY A 209 15.93 -6.65 7.14
C GLY A 209 16.83 -5.80 6.22
N THR A 210 17.97 -5.34 6.76
CA THR A 210 18.92 -4.47 6.03
C THR A 210 19.60 -5.14 4.83
N CYS A 211 19.49 -6.46 4.69
CA CYS A 211 19.97 -7.15 3.49
C CYS A 211 19.10 -6.88 2.25
N CYS A 212 17.78 -6.68 2.45
CA CYS A 212 16.90 -6.22 1.37
C CYS A 212 17.29 -4.82 0.91
N ASP A 213 17.54 -3.90 1.84
CA ASP A 213 17.95 -2.51 1.53
C ASP A 213 19.27 -2.48 0.74
N ALA A 214 20.29 -3.22 1.19
CA ALA A 214 21.56 -3.33 0.50
C ALA A 214 21.43 -3.87 -0.93
N CYS A 215 20.49 -4.78 -1.20
CA CYS A 215 20.18 -5.21 -2.57
C CYS A 215 19.38 -4.16 -3.35
N TYR A 216 18.44 -3.47 -2.72
CA TYR A 216 17.63 -2.45 -3.38
C TYR A 216 18.45 -1.25 -3.85
N GLU A 217 19.40 -0.80 -3.02
CA GLU A 217 20.34 0.28 -3.31
C GLU A 217 21.36 -0.10 -4.40
N ASN A 218 21.81 -1.36 -4.41
CA ASN A 218 22.70 -1.85 -5.46
C ASN A 218 21.92 -2.08 -6.77
N LYS A 219 22.11 -1.17 -7.73
CA LYS A 219 21.43 -1.21 -9.04
C LYS A 219 21.64 -2.52 -9.81
N GLU A 220 22.77 -3.21 -9.62
CA GLU A 220 23.10 -4.47 -10.27
C GLU A 220 22.58 -5.69 -9.49
N CYS A 221 22.17 -5.53 -8.23
CA CYS A 221 21.54 -6.59 -7.45
C CYS A 221 20.08 -6.76 -7.88
N HIS A 222 19.68 -7.97 -8.17
CA HIS A 222 18.29 -8.34 -8.48
C HIS A 222 17.72 -9.33 -7.45
N PHE A 223 18.59 -10.02 -6.71
CA PHE A 223 18.24 -11.01 -5.71
C PHE A 223 19.26 -10.97 -4.58
N PHE A 224 18.86 -11.36 -3.37
CA PHE A 224 19.78 -11.49 -2.24
C PHE A 224 19.61 -12.84 -1.56
N THR A 225 20.64 -13.26 -0.84
CA THR A 225 20.57 -14.32 0.17
C THR A 225 21.23 -13.82 1.44
N PHE A 226 20.48 -13.79 2.53
CA PHE A 226 20.97 -13.54 3.87
C PHE A 226 21.24 -14.87 4.59
N VAL A 227 22.40 -14.98 5.21
CA VAL A 227 22.77 -16.12 6.08
C VAL A 227 23.31 -15.54 7.39
N ASN A 228 22.72 -15.94 8.53
CA ASN A 228 23.09 -15.37 9.82
C ASN A 228 24.37 -16.01 10.42
N GLU A 229 24.55 -17.32 10.25
CA GLU A 229 25.78 -18.03 10.62
C GLU A 229 26.68 -18.24 9.40
N ASN A 230 27.84 -17.58 9.37
CA ASN A 230 28.92 -17.87 8.43
C ASN A 230 30.19 -18.27 9.19
N PRO A 231 31.17 -18.93 8.54
CA PRO A 231 32.36 -19.45 9.21
C PRO A 231 33.23 -18.42 9.95
N ASP A 232 33.06 -17.13 9.66
CA ASP A 232 33.76 -16.02 10.30
C ASP A 232 33.00 -15.43 11.52
N GLY A 233 31.86 -16.03 11.90
CA GLY A 233 31.03 -15.61 13.03
C GLY A 233 30.17 -14.38 12.78
N ARG A 234 30.11 -13.88 11.53
CA ARG A 234 29.27 -12.73 11.15
C ARG A 234 28.12 -13.17 10.26
N SER A 235 27.03 -12.41 10.26
CA SER A 235 26.03 -12.51 9.21
C SER A 235 26.61 -12.08 7.85
N ALA A 236 26.06 -12.61 6.77
CA ALA A 236 26.45 -12.27 5.41
C ALA A 236 25.21 -12.08 4.54
N CYS A 237 25.15 -10.92 3.91
CA CYS A 237 24.18 -10.58 2.89
C CYS A 237 24.85 -10.65 1.52
N TYR A 238 24.54 -11.70 0.79
CA TYR A 238 25.09 -11.97 -0.54
C TYR A 238 24.18 -11.37 -1.61
N LEU A 239 24.64 -10.28 -2.24
CA LEU A 239 23.94 -9.55 -3.29
C LEU A 239 24.20 -10.21 -4.64
N LYS A 240 23.16 -10.47 -5.45
CA LYS A 240 23.24 -11.29 -6.67
C LYS A 240 22.64 -10.60 -7.88
N SER A 241 23.33 -10.68 -9.01
CA SER A 241 22.86 -10.07 -10.28
C SER A 241 21.81 -10.90 -11.02
N ARG A 242 21.79 -12.22 -10.81
CA ARG A 242 20.89 -13.15 -11.49
C ARG A 242 20.43 -14.22 -10.54
N LEU A 243 19.26 -14.81 -10.80
CA LEU A 243 18.77 -15.92 -10.00
C LEU A 243 19.67 -17.13 -10.26
N GLY A 244 20.38 -17.55 -9.23
CA GLY A 244 21.21 -18.75 -9.23
C GLY A 244 20.39 -20.03 -9.08
N GLU A 245 21.10 -21.14 -8.91
CA GLU A 245 20.49 -22.43 -8.58
C GLU A 245 19.87 -22.34 -7.17
N LYS A 246 18.55 -22.43 -7.03
CA LYS A 246 17.95 -22.40 -5.69
C LYS A 246 18.20 -23.71 -4.94
N LYS A 247 18.92 -23.63 -3.83
CA LYS A 247 19.22 -24.76 -2.94
C LYS A 247 18.42 -24.66 -1.65
N ALA A 248 17.91 -25.79 -1.18
CA ALA A 248 17.36 -25.88 0.17
C ALA A 248 18.51 -25.67 1.18
N LYS A 249 18.36 -24.68 2.06
CA LYS A 249 19.33 -24.34 3.11
C LYS A 249 18.56 -23.66 4.24
N ALA A 250 18.24 -24.43 5.28
CA ALA A 250 17.33 -23.99 6.34
C ALA A 250 17.77 -22.69 7.04
N SER A 251 19.08 -22.40 7.08
CA SER A 251 19.68 -21.19 7.66
C SER A 251 19.69 -19.95 6.76
N ALA A 252 19.20 -20.04 5.52
CA ALA A 252 19.20 -18.94 4.55
C ALA A 252 17.81 -18.30 4.38
N VAL A 253 17.81 -16.99 4.17
CA VAL A 253 16.62 -16.23 3.76
C VAL A 253 16.97 -15.49 2.48
N SER A 254 16.34 -15.87 1.38
CA SER A 254 16.56 -15.23 0.09
C SER A 254 15.38 -14.39 -0.34
N GLY A 255 15.61 -13.38 -1.15
CA GLY A 255 14.55 -12.51 -1.62
C GLY A 255 14.84 -11.86 -2.95
N TYR A 256 13.78 -11.34 -3.54
CA TYR A 256 13.76 -10.71 -4.85
C TYR A 256 13.69 -9.20 -4.65
N ARG A 257 14.60 -8.45 -5.26
CA ARG A 257 14.42 -7.00 -5.41
C ARG A 257 13.36 -6.76 -6.48
N VAL A 258 12.47 -5.79 -6.28
CA VAL A 258 11.61 -5.29 -7.37
C VAL A 258 12.48 -4.85 -8.55
N LYS A 259 12.23 -5.42 -9.73
CA LYS A 259 12.81 -4.88 -10.95
C LYS A 259 12.11 -3.57 -11.26
N ILE A 260 12.84 -2.46 -11.14
CA ILE A 260 12.42 -1.20 -11.76
C ILE A 260 12.61 -1.39 -13.27
N HIS A 261 11.56 -1.88 -13.93
CA HIS A 261 11.50 -1.96 -15.37
C HIS A 261 11.39 -0.55 -15.94
N ALA A 262 12.54 0.01 -16.36
CA ALA A 262 12.52 1.15 -17.26
C ALA A 262 11.80 0.72 -18.54
N ASN A 263 10.59 1.27 -18.75
CA ASN A 263 9.71 1.11 -19.91
C ASN A 263 8.72 -0.08 -19.94
N GLU A 264 8.49 -0.80 -18.83
CA GLU A 264 7.26 -1.59 -18.63
C GLU A 264 6.81 -1.50 -17.16
N THR A 265 5.78 -0.68 -16.90
CA THR A 265 5.18 -0.56 -15.56
C THR A 265 4.55 -1.90 -15.15
N PRO A 266 4.68 -2.37 -13.89
CA PRO A 266 3.94 -3.53 -13.43
C PRO A 266 2.44 -3.23 -13.52
N THR A 267 1.73 -3.96 -14.36
CA THR A 267 0.27 -4.00 -14.31
C THR A 267 -0.14 -4.66 -12.99
N PRO A 268 -0.82 -3.94 -12.06
CA PRO A 268 -1.53 -4.63 -11.00
C PRO A 268 -2.58 -5.52 -11.67
N GLN A 269 -2.72 -6.74 -11.18
CA GLN A 269 -3.69 -7.69 -11.71
C GLN A 269 -5.10 -7.25 -11.26
N CYS A 270 -5.69 -6.31 -11.99
CA CYS A 270 -7.09 -5.94 -11.81
C CYS A 270 -7.94 -7.22 -11.85
N CYS A 271 -8.76 -7.45 -10.81
CA CYS A 271 -9.87 -8.37 -10.95
C CYS A 271 -10.71 -7.90 -12.13
N ALA A 272 -10.83 -8.73 -13.16
CA ALA A 272 -11.60 -8.44 -14.35
C ALA A 272 -13.10 -8.46 -14.01
N LEU A 273 -13.59 -7.34 -13.46
CA LEU A 273 -15.02 -7.05 -13.42
C LEU A 273 -15.48 -6.82 -14.85
N PHE A 274 -16.26 -7.76 -15.36
CA PHE A 274 -16.93 -7.64 -16.65
C PHE A 274 -17.75 -6.36 -16.70
N LEU A 275 -17.39 -5.46 -17.61
CA LEU A 275 -18.23 -4.33 -17.99
C LEU A 275 -19.49 -4.87 -18.67
N VAL A 276 -20.61 -4.86 -17.94
CA VAL A 276 -21.95 -5.02 -18.52
C VAL A 276 -22.57 -3.62 -18.60
N PRO A 277 -22.85 -3.08 -19.80
CA PRO A 277 -23.52 -1.79 -19.92
C PRO A 277 -24.97 -1.91 -19.42
N PHE A 278 -25.42 -0.90 -18.67
CA PHE A 278 -26.77 -0.85 -18.13
C PHE A 278 -27.83 -0.86 -19.24
N ALA A 279 -28.70 -1.87 -19.21
CA ALA A 279 -30.03 -1.82 -19.81
C ALA A 279 -31.04 -2.29 -18.76
N LEU A 280 -32.08 -1.48 -18.53
CA LEU A 280 -33.13 -1.75 -17.55
C LEU A 280 -33.91 -3.03 -17.91
N HIS A 281 -34.15 -3.94 -16.94
CA HIS A 281 -35.50 -4.36 -16.46
C HIS A 281 -35.43 -5.53 -15.44
N SER A 282 -35.76 -5.21 -14.19
CA SER A 282 -36.56 -5.94 -13.16
C SER A 282 -36.49 -7.47 -12.89
N PHE A 283 -36.59 -7.81 -11.58
CA PHE A 283 -36.90 -9.12 -10.93
C PHE A 283 -35.78 -10.20 -10.88
N THR A 284 -35.44 -10.88 -9.76
CA THR A 284 -35.71 -10.69 -8.29
C THR A 284 -34.82 -11.63 -7.44
N HIS A 285 -34.41 -11.20 -6.22
CA HIS A 285 -33.97 -12.04 -5.05
C HIS A 285 -32.73 -12.96 -5.25
N ASN A 286 -31.87 -13.35 -4.28
CA ASN A 286 -31.53 -13.03 -2.88
C ASN A 286 -30.13 -13.66 -2.60
N ARG A 287 -29.36 -13.47 -1.51
CA ARG A 287 -29.53 -12.83 -0.18
C ARG A 287 -28.14 -12.45 0.42
N SER A 288 -28.11 -11.46 1.32
CA SER A 288 -27.22 -11.29 2.51
C SER A 288 -25.72 -11.71 2.49
N ILE A 289 -24.85 -10.73 2.73
CA ILE A 289 -23.60 -10.90 3.53
C ILE A 289 -23.75 -10.06 4.81
N ALA A 290 -23.32 -10.60 5.94
CA ALA A 290 -23.51 -10.01 7.27
C ALA A 290 -22.29 -9.22 7.75
N VAL A 291 -22.55 -8.13 8.48
CA VAL A 291 -21.54 -7.29 9.16
C VAL A 291 -21.02 -8.01 10.40
N ALA A 292 -19.70 -8.07 10.57
CA ALA A 292 -19.05 -8.47 11.82
C ALA A 292 -18.46 -7.24 12.53
N ARG A 293 -18.86 -7.03 13.79
CA ARG A 293 -18.37 -5.94 14.65
C ARG A 293 -17.07 -6.35 15.34
N LEU A 294 -16.12 -5.42 15.48
CA LEU A 294 -15.01 -5.55 16.42
C LEU A 294 -15.36 -4.84 17.72
N SER A 295 -15.48 -5.61 18.81
CA SER A 295 -15.64 -5.11 20.17
C SER A 295 -14.28 -5.07 20.87
N ALA A 296 -13.87 -3.91 21.36
CA ALA A 296 -12.70 -3.77 22.22
C ALA A 296 -12.96 -4.41 23.60
N GLN A 297 -11.94 -5.04 24.18
CA GLN A 297 -11.90 -5.35 25.61
C GLN A 297 -10.53 -4.98 26.19
N ARG A 298 -10.59 -4.37 27.37
CA ARG A 298 -9.50 -3.85 28.20
C ARG A 298 -9.20 -4.86 29.31
N ILE A 299 -7.93 -5.03 29.69
CA ILE A 299 -7.53 -5.48 31.03
C ILE A 299 -6.37 -4.59 31.51
N GLU A 300 -6.45 -4.16 32.76
CA GLU A 300 -5.49 -3.30 33.47
C GLU A 300 -4.57 -4.17 34.38
N GLU A 301 -3.30 -3.75 34.53
CA GLU A 301 -2.37 -3.93 35.68
C GLU A 301 -2.13 -5.37 36.27
N GLU A 302 -1.02 -5.71 36.97
CA GLU A 302 -0.10 -4.93 37.81
C GLU A 302 1.27 -5.66 38.00
N HIS A 303 2.39 -4.91 38.08
CA HIS A 303 3.68 -5.10 38.82
C HIS A 303 4.37 -6.51 38.96
N GLU A 304 5.71 -6.69 38.90
CA GLU A 304 6.73 -6.02 39.73
C GLU A 304 8.23 -6.23 39.27
N ASN A 305 8.95 -5.12 39.02
CA ASN A 305 10.36 -4.79 39.41
C ASN A 305 11.62 -5.60 38.96
N ARG A 306 12.40 -5.05 38.02
CA ARG A 306 13.88 -4.85 38.11
C ARG A 306 14.40 -3.83 37.07
N PRO A 307 15.57 -3.17 37.25
CA PRO A 307 15.78 -1.83 36.71
C PRO A 307 16.65 -1.70 35.42
N SER A 308 16.12 -0.89 34.51
CA SER A 308 16.77 0.16 33.69
C SER A 308 18.10 -0.12 32.93
N LEU A 309 17.97 -0.19 31.60
CA LEU A 309 18.83 0.55 30.66
C LEU A 309 17.94 1.11 29.54
N GLU A 310 17.65 2.41 29.56
CA GLU A 310 16.97 3.10 28.45
C GLU A 310 17.98 3.54 27.37
N PRO A 311 17.69 3.33 26.08
CA PRO A 311 18.41 3.97 24.98
C PRO A 311 17.72 5.27 24.53
N ALA A 312 18.47 6.19 23.92
CA ALA A 312 18.05 7.55 23.55
C ALA A 312 16.93 7.67 22.49
N MET A 313 16.23 6.59 22.15
CA MET A 313 15.24 6.53 21.07
C MET A 313 13.88 7.15 21.45
N SER A 314 13.53 7.18 22.75
CA SER A 314 12.30 7.80 23.27
C SER A 314 12.32 9.33 23.26
N VAL A 315 13.51 9.93 23.33
CA VAL A 315 13.71 11.36 23.57
C VAL A 315 13.17 12.23 22.45
N GLN A 316 13.31 11.81 21.19
CA GLN A 316 12.93 12.62 20.04
C GLN A 316 11.41 12.61 19.77
N TYR A 317 10.74 11.50 20.08
CA TYR A 317 9.28 11.36 20.01
C TYR A 317 8.56 12.22 21.06
N ALA A 318 8.98 12.10 22.33
CA ALA A 318 8.38 12.81 23.45
C ALA A 318 8.50 14.35 23.30
N GLN A 319 9.46 14.84 22.51
CA GLN A 319 9.65 16.26 22.23
C GLN A 319 8.72 16.84 21.17
N VAL A 320 8.05 16.02 20.33
CA VAL A 320 7.20 16.55 19.24
C VAL A 320 6.03 17.39 19.79
N PRO A 321 5.24 16.93 20.78
CA PRO A 321 4.19 17.76 21.37
C PRO A 321 4.71 19.02 22.07
N ALA A 322 5.88 18.95 22.72
CA ALA A 322 6.50 20.10 23.39
C ALA A 322 6.91 21.19 22.38
N LYS A 323 7.67 20.81 21.34
CA LYS A 323 8.06 21.73 20.25
C LYS A 323 6.85 22.32 19.54
N LEU A 324 5.79 21.53 19.33
CA LEU A 324 4.54 22.02 18.75
C LEU A 324 3.91 23.15 19.57
N VAL A 325 4.03 23.15 20.90
CA VAL A 325 3.51 24.22 21.78
C VAL A 325 4.39 25.47 21.77
N GLU A 326 5.70 25.33 21.57
CA GLU A 326 6.67 26.43 21.59
C GLU A 326 6.63 27.32 20.33
N VAL A 327 6.15 26.82 19.19
CA VAL A 327 6.16 27.54 17.91
C VAL A 327 4.87 28.32 17.63
N GLY A 328 4.96 29.40 16.85
CA GLY A 328 3.79 30.18 16.41
C GLY A 328 3.02 29.57 15.21
N GLY A 329 3.57 28.53 14.58
CA GLY A 329 3.00 27.94 13.37
C GLY A 329 3.90 26.89 12.72
N LEU A 330 3.45 26.38 11.56
CA LEU A 330 4.19 25.42 10.73
C LEU A 330 4.21 25.85 9.25
N VAL A 331 5.21 25.37 8.52
CA VAL A 331 5.29 25.46 7.06
C VAL A 331 5.24 24.05 6.49
N ILE A 332 4.24 23.74 5.66
CA ILE A 332 4.07 22.43 5.03
C ILE A 332 4.30 22.56 3.54
N ARG A 333 5.18 21.73 2.98
CA ARG A 333 5.54 21.76 1.55
C ARG A 333 5.40 20.38 0.93
N GLN A 334 4.63 20.27 -0.15
CA GLN A 334 4.55 19.07 -0.98
C GLN A 334 5.89 18.86 -1.73
N LYS A 335 6.33 17.60 -1.85
CA LYS A 335 7.52 17.25 -2.64
C LYS A 335 7.17 17.12 -4.11
N THR A 336 8.04 17.64 -4.97
CA THR A 336 7.85 17.69 -6.42
C THR A 336 8.00 16.29 -7.04
N GLN A 337 6.89 15.64 -7.40
CA GLN A 337 6.89 14.29 -7.96
C GLN A 337 7.12 14.32 -9.47
N LYS A 338 8.39 14.36 -9.88
CA LYS A 338 8.81 14.48 -11.30
C LYS A 338 8.23 13.42 -12.24
N LEU A 339 7.74 12.30 -11.71
CA LEU A 339 7.16 11.20 -12.47
C LEU A 339 5.69 11.45 -12.86
N GLU A 340 4.94 12.12 -11.99
CA GLU A 340 3.52 12.46 -12.18
C GLU A 340 3.35 13.57 -13.21
N ALA A 341 4.14 14.65 -13.08
CA ALA A 341 4.26 15.70 -14.10
C ALA A 341 4.70 15.16 -15.48
N LEU A 342 5.45 14.04 -15.52
CA LEU A 342 5.82 13.38 -16.77
C LEU A 342 4.68 12.51 -17.31
N ALA A 343 3.92 11.82 -16.45
CA ALA A 343 2.81 10.96 -16.82
C ALA A 343 1.60 11.74 -17.34
N GLN A 344 1.21 12.82 -16.65
CA GLN A 344 0.15 13.71 -17.08
C GLN A 344 0.49 14.37 -18.43
N ALA A 345 1.75 14.79 -18.64
CA ALA A 345 2.22 15.35 -19.91
C ALA A 345 2.18 14.37 -21.11
N VAL A 346 1.98 13.06 -20.86
CA VAL A 346 1.80 12.04 -21.91
C VAL A 346 0.42 11.36 -21.86
N GLY A 347 -0.53 11.91 -21.08
CA GLY A 347 -1.91 11.41 -21.00
C GLY A 347 -2.08 10.07 -20.29
N LEU A 348 -1.14 9.68 -19.41
CA LEU A 348 -1.27 8.49 -18.58
C LEU A 348 -1.96 8.84 -17.25
N PRO A 349 -3.05 8.14 -16.87
CA PRO A 349 -3.71 8.33 -15.57
C PRO A 349 -2.89 7.67 -14.47
N TYR A 350 -1.83 8.36 -14.04
CA TYR A 350 -0.95 7.96 -12.95
C TYR A 350 -0.82 9.12 -11.97
N GLU A 351 -1.24 8.85 -10.73
CA GLU A 351 -1.30 9.81 -9.64
C GLU A 351 -0.55 9.18 -8.44
N ALA A 352 0.43 9.87 -7.88
CA ALA A 352 1.43 9.28 -7.00
C ALA A 352 1.20 9.62 -5.51
N SER A 353 1.62 8.73 -4.60
CA SER A 353 1.39 8.88 -3.16
C SER A 353 2.02 10.18 -2.63
N ASN A 354 1.21 11.11 -2.13
CA ASN A 354 1.68 12.43 -1.75
C ASN A 354 2.72 12.38 -0.61
N GLU A 355 3.76 13.20 -0.72
CA GLU A 355 4.81 13.36 0.29
C GLU A 355 4.97 14.83 0.65
N TYR A 356 5.08 15.11 1.94
CA TYR A 356 5.25 16.47 2.47
C TYR A 356 6.42 16.56 3.44
N THR A 357 7.04 17.74 3.48
CA THR A 357 7.96 18.15 4.55
C THR A 357 7.27 19.21 5.40
N VAL A 358 7.17 18.97 6.71
CA VAL A 358 6.64 19.90 7.70
C VAL A 358 7.83 20.55 8.42
N SER A 359 7.89 21.86 8.42
CA SER A 359 8.95 22.67 9.03
C SER A 359 8.35 23.62 10.07
N LEU A 360 9.15 24.08 11.02
CA LEU A 360 8.69 25.07 12.00
C LEU A 360 8.58 26.45 11.33
N LEU A 361 7.54 27.24 11.64
CA LEU A 361 7.46 28.64 11.20
C LEU A 361 8.58 29.45 11.87
N PRO A 362 9.48 30.11 11.11
CA PRO A 362 10.55 30.90 11.72
C PRO A 362 9.97 32.09 12.51
N THR A 363 10.49 32.35 13.71
CA THR A 363 9.91 33.31 14.68
C THR A 363 9.94 34.77 14.24
N ASN A 364 10.63 35.09 13.15
CA ASN A 364 10.69 36.42 12.52
C ASN A 364 9.78 36.55 11.28
N LYS A 365 8.93 35.56 11.00
CA LYS A 365 7.98 35.55 9.88
C LYS A 365 6.55 35.56 10.44
N VAL A 366 5.66 36.27 9.75
CA VAL A 366 4.25 36.42 10.11
C VAL A 366 3.39 35.77 9.03
N VAL A 367 2.31 35.08 9.40
CA VAL A 367 1.37 34.49 8.42
C VAL A 367 0.45 35.59 7.89
N LYS A 368 0.22 35.65 6.57
CA LYS A 368 -0.64 36.68 5.98
C LYS A 368 -2.09 36.56 6.48
N ASN A 369 -2.66 37.67 6.95
CA ASN A 369 -4.09 37.76 7.28
C ASN A 369 -4.98 38.11 6.07
N HIS A 370 -4.37 38.56 4.98
CA HIS A 370 -5.01 38.93 3.71
C HIS A 370 -3.99 38.66 2.57
N PRO A 371 -4.39 38.23 1.36
CA PRO A 371 -3.42 37.93 0.28
C PRO A 371 -2.44 39.06 -0.07
N LYS A 372 -2.89 40.31 0.12
CA LYS A 372 -2.13 41.56 -0.08
C LYS A 372 -1.66 42.23 1.22
N ASP A 373 -1.60 41.47 2.31
CA ASP A 373 -1.02 41.90 3.59
C ASP A 373 0.48 42.24 3.39
N PRO A 374 0.91 43.48 3.67
CA PRO A 374 2.30 43.91 3.48
C PRO A 374 3.25 43.44 4.60
N ASP A 375 2.72 43.07 5.77
CA ASP A 375 3.52 42.66 6.93
C ASP A 375 3.67 41.12 7.01
N GLY A 376 2.76 40.38 6.36
CA GLY A 376 2.81 38.93 6.25
C GLY A 376 3.83 38.41 5.23
N TRP A 377 4.48 37.29 5.55
CA TRP A 377 5.58 36.71 4.78
C TRP A 377 5.09 36.11 3.45
N GLU A 378 5.75 36.50 2.36
CA GLU A 378 5.63 35.88 1.04
C GLU A 378 6.89 35.05 0.77
N PRO A 379 6.89 33.73 1.06
CA PRO A 379 8.09 32.90 0.92
C PRO A 379 8.43 32.62 -0.55
N SER A 380 9.71 32.65 -0.88
CA SER A 380 10.23 32.16 -2.16
C SER A 380 10.39 30.62 -2.16
N GLU A 381 10.43 30.01 -3.35
CA GLU A 381 10.66 28.57 -3.48
C GLU A 381 11.98 28.11 -2.80
N ASP A 382 13.03 28.93 -2.86
CA ASP A 382 14.32 28.56 -2.29
C ASP A 382 14.37 28.74 -0.77
N GLU A 383 13.68 29.75 -0.20
CA GLU A 383 13.44 29.82 1.25
C GLU A 383 12.71 28.55 1.74
N LEU A 384 11.64 28.12 1.06
CA LEU A 384 10.85 26.93 1.42
C LEU A 384 11.63 25.62 1.34
N LYS A 385 12.69 25.55 0.51
CA LYS A 385 13.60 24.39 0.42
C LYS A 385 14.70 24.39 1.48
N GLN A 386 15.01 25.55 2.06
CA GLN A 386 16.08 25.73 3.04
C GLN A 386 15.60 25.58 4.49
N LEU A 387 14.28 25.47 4.74
CA LEU A 387 13.75 25.23 6.07
C LEU A 387 14.11 23.83 6.60
N ASP A 388 14.53 23.77 7.86
CA ASP A 388 14.77 22.51 8.56
C ASP A 388 13.47 21.73 8.74
N THR A 389 13.46 20.48 8.28
CA THR A 389 12.30 19.60 8.41
C THR A 389 12.16 19.10 9.84
N PHE A 390 10.97 19.31 10.41
CA PHE A 390 10.57 18.89 11.75
C PHE A 390 9.83 17.55 11.74
N LEU A 391 8.94 17.34 10.76
CA LEU A 391 8.23 16.08 10.50
C LEU A 391 8.14 15.82 8.99
N PHE A 392 8.10 14.56 8.61
CA PHE A 392 7.73 14.11 7.27
C PHE A 392 6.29 13.61 7.29
N ALA A 393 5.50 13.93 6.27
CA ALA A 393 4.17 13.34 6.08
C ALA A 393 4.15 12.52 4.77
N ARG A 394 3.54 11.33 4.80
CA ARG A 394 3.43 10.43 3.63
C ARG A 394 2.03 9.83 3.54
N GLU A 395 1.44 9.89 2.35
CA GLU A 395 0.15 9.26 2.05
C GLU A 395 0.31 7.75 1.81
N GLU A 396 -0.53 6.95 2.47
CA GLU A 396 -0.86 5.56 2.12
C GLU A 396 -2.29 5.55 1.57
N SER A 397 -2.46 5.15 0.31
CA SER A 397 -3.78 5.09 -0.37
C SER A 397 -3.79 3.98 -1.41
N ASP A 398 -4.93 3.33 -1.63
CA ASP A 398 -5.03 2.21 -2.58
C ASP A 398 -4.97 2.68 -4.04
N CYS A 399 -4.14 2.01 -4.84
CA CYS A 399 -3.91 2.38 -6.24
C CYS A 399 -5.15 2.14 -7.13
N CYS A 400 -5.95 1.11 -6.84
CA CYS A 400 -7.19 0.85 -7.56
C CYS A 400 -8.28 1.85 -7.17
N GLU A 401 -8.37 2.25 -5.90
CA GLU A 401 -9.26 3.33 -5.45
C GLU A 401 -8.88 4.66 -6.11
N ARG A 402 -7.59 5.05 -6.12
CA ARG A 402 -7.09 6.23 -6.86
C ARG A 402 -7.53 6.19 -8.32
N THR A 403 -7.21 5.10 -9.03
CA THR A 403 -7.51 4.97 -10.46
C THR A 403 -9.01 5.03 -10.75
N LEU A 404 -9.84 4.37 -9.93
CA LEU A 404 -11.28 4.34 -10.06
C LEU A 404 -11.91 5.73 -9.80
N LEU A 405 -11.51 6.40 -8.72
CA LEU A 405 -12.03 7.72 -8.37
C LEU A 405 -11.54 8.81 -9.34
N THR A 406 -10.34 8.67 -9.90
CA THR A 406 -9.87 9.51 -11.02
C THR A 406 -10.74 9.30 -12.26
N PHE A 407 -11.00 8.06 -12.66
CA PHE A 407 -11.88 7.77 -13.81
C PHE A 407 -13.32 8.25 -13.61
N LEU A 408 -13.85 8.20 -12.39
CA LEU A 408 -15.20 8.66 -12.05
C LEU A 408 -15.31 10.18 -11.78
N ASN A 409 -14.21 10.93 -11.90
CA ASN A 409 -14.10 12.33 -11.48
C ASN A 409 -14.58 12.57 -10.03
N CYS A 410 -14.22 11.65 -9.14
CA CYS A 410 -14.55 11.62 -7.72
C CYS A 410 -13.29 11.57 -6.83
N ARG A 411 -12.13 12.05 -7.32
CA ARG A 411 -10.83 12.02 -6.63
C ARG A 411 -10.92 12.51 -5.16
N GLY A 412 -11.72 13.56 -4.94
CA GLY A 412 -11.97 14.14 -3.62
C GLY A 412 -12.63 13.20 -2.59
N LEU A 413 -13.19 12.04 -2.99
CA LEU A 413 -13.78 11.04 -2.08
C LEU A 413 -12.77 9.98 -1.58
N ARG A 414 -11.51 10.04 -2.05
CA ARG A 414 -10.47 9.04 -1.75
C ARG A 414 -10.23 8.85 -0.25
N SER A 415 -10.26 7.59 0.18
CA SER A 415 -9.74 7.14 1.47
C SER A 415 -8.20 7.07 1.46
N PHE A 416 -7.58 7.49 2.55
CA PHE A 416 -6.12 7.42 2.71
C PHE A 416 -5.74 7.50 4.19
N LYS A 417 -4.48 7.15 4.48
CA LYS A 417 -3.82 7.48 5.74
C LYS A 417 -2.64 8.42 5.51
N MET A 418 -2.45 9.40 6.40
CA MET A 418 -1.28 10.28 6.38
C MET A 418 -0.40 9.96 7.58
N HIS A 419 0.77 9.40 7.30
CA HIS A 419 1.76 8.97 8.26
C HIS A 419 2.73 10.12 8.58
N PHE A 420 2.77 10.57 9.84
CA PHE A 420 3.72 11.60 10.28
C PHE A 420 4.88 10.97 11.03
N THR A 421 6.10 11.07 10.48
CA THR A 421 7.32 10.52 11.07
C THR A 421 8.35 11.62 11.34
N VAL A 422 9.30 11.37 12.24
CA VAL A 422 10.40 12.33 12.49
C VAL A 422 11.55 12.13 11.50
N ASP A 423 11.78 10.89 11.08
CA ASP A 423 12.72 10.47 10.05
C ASP A 423 12.21 9.21 9.30
N SER A 424 13.04 8.61 8.45
CA SER A 424 12.66 7.44 7.63
C SER A 424 12.60 6.11 8.39
N ASN A 425 13.20 6.06 9.58
CA ASN A 425 13.37 4.87 10.41
C ASN A 425 12.49 4.93 11.67
N SER A 426 12.06 6.13 12.05
CA SER A 426 11.04 6.38 13.05
C SER A 426 9.67 5.89 12.55
N GLY A 427 8.99 5.04 13.34
CA GLY A 427 7.55 4.81 13.17
C GLY A 427 6.73 6.06 13.47
N ASP A 428 5.43 6.02 13.12
CA ASP A 428 4.52 7.17 13.20
C ASP A 428 4.49 7.82 14.59
N VAL A 429 4.42 9.15 14.60
CA VAL A 429 4.10 9.99 15.77
C VAL A 429 2.61 10.38 15.75
N TYR A 430 2.10 10.65 14.54
CA TYR A 430 0.68 10.90 14.28
C TYR A 430 0.24 10.17 13.02
N LEU A 431 -1.02 9.77 13.00
CA LEU A 431 -1.68 9.12 11.88
C LEU A 431 -3.04 9.79 11.65
N ILE A 432 -3.20 10.45 10.52
CA ILE A 432 -4.54 10.85 10.04
C ILE A 432 -5.14 9.65 9.30
N ASP A 433 -6.36 9.26 9.65
CA ASP A 433 -7.15 8.25 8.98
C ASP A 433 -8.37 8.93 8.32
N ARG A 434 -8.38 8.99 6.98
CA ARG A 434 -9.52 9.48 6.20
C ARG A 434 -10.24 8.29 5.57
N LYS A 435 -11.47 8.05 6.02
CA LYS A 435 -12.32 6.99 5.49
C LYS A 435 -13.07 7.48 4.26
N PHE A 436 -13.48 6.53 3.41
CA PHE A 436 -14.37 6.83 2.29
C PHE A 436 -15.74 7.29 2.83
N HIS A 437 -16.15 8.49 2.42
CA HIS A 437 -17.47 9.09 2.70
C HIS A 437 -17.95 9.82 1.44
N PHE A 438 -19.27 9.94 1.25
CA PHE A 438 -19.87 10.52 0.04
C PHE A 438 -19.91 12.06 0.01
N GLY A 439 -19.42 12.74 1.05
CA GLY A 439 -19.40 14.19 1.18
C GLY A 439 -20.70 14.77 1.75
N GLY A 440 -20.60 15.93 2.40
CA GLY A 440 -21.71 16.52 3.14
C GLY A 440 -22.92 16.91 2.29
N TRP A 441 -22.74 17.09 0.98
CA TRP A 441 -23.83 17.22 0.00
C TRP A 441 -24.75 15.97 -0.05
N CYS A 442 -24.22 14.79 0.25
CA CYS A 442 -24.95 13.53 0.35
C CYS A 442 -25.42 13.23 1.79
N CYS A 443 -25.42 14.25 2.68
CA CYS A 443 -25.65 14.13 4.12
C CYS A 443 -24.61 13.25 4.86
N ASP A 444 -23.45 13.00 4.26
CA ASP A 444 -22.37 12.13 4.77
C ASP A 444 -21.04 12.91 4.76
N PRO A 445 -20.85 13.88 5.68
CA PRO A 445 -19.72 14.82 5.64
C PRO A 445 -18.38 14.10 5.68
N LEU A 446 -17.45 14.50 4.81
CA LEU A 446 -16.08 13.97 4.83
C LEU A 446 -15.46 14.22 6.21
N GLU A 447 -14.84 13.17 6.76
CA GLU A 447 -14.24 13.16 8.09
C GLU A 447 -12.80 12.61 8.03
N MET A 448 -11.90 13.27 8.75
CA MET A 448 -10.52 12.85 8.99
C MET A 448 -10.32 12.67 10.50
N GLN A 449 -9.93 11.48 10.92
CA GLN A 449 -9.66 11.15 12.32
C GLN A 449 -8.16 11.32 12.61
N LEU A 450 -7.80 12.09 13.64
CA LEU A 450 -6.41 12.23 14.07
C LEU A 450 -6.10 11.28 15.23
N ASN A 451 -5.05 10.48 15.05
CA ASN A 451 -4.50 9.61 16.08
C ASN A 451 -3.08 10.04 16.41
N GLN A 452 -2.75 10.10 17.69
CA GLN A 452 -1.37 10.08 18.16
C GLN A 452 -0.93 8.62 18.29
N VAL A 453 0.27 8.30 17.82
CA VAL A 453 0.80 6.94 17.89
C VAL A 453 1.89 6.90 18.95
N ASP A 454 1.71 6.01 19.93
CA ASP A 454 2.68 5.76 21.00
C ASP A 454 2.88 4.24 21.13
N ASN A 455 4.12 3.77 21.04
CA ASN A 455 4.49 2.35 21.08
C ASN A 455 3.64 1.43 20.17
N GLY A 456 3.18 1.94 19.02
CA GLY A 456 2.34 1.23 18.07
C GLY A 456 0.85 1.16 18.42
N GLN A 457 0.42 1.79 19.51
CA GLN A 457 -1.00 1.98 19.84
C GLN A 457 -1.45 3.40 19.44
N GLY A 458 -2.58 3.48 18.73
CA GLY A 458 -3.19 4.75 18.33
C GLY A 458 -4.15 5.29 19.39
N ARG A 459 -3.83 6.44 19.97
CA ARG A 459 -4.74 7.25 20.80
C ARG A 459 -5.43 8.29 19.93
N VAL A 460 -6.75 8.18 19.78
CA VAL A 460 -7.55 9.18 19.07
C VAL A 460 -7.47 10.52 19.83
N LEU A 461 -7.11 11.59 19.13
CA LEU A 461 -7.09 12.95 19.70
C LEU A 461 -8.34 13.76 19.35
N GLY A 462 -8.96 13.45 18.22
CA GLY A 462 -10.07 14.20 17.69
C GLY A 462 -10.27 13.91 16.22
N ARG A 463 -11.04 14.78 15.58
CA ARG A 463 -11.39 14.69 14.17
C ARG A 463 -11.59 16.07 13.55
N VAL A 464 -11.60 16.06 12.24
CA VAL A 464 -11.89 17.18 11.36
C VAL A 464 -13.01 16.74 10.44
N ARG A 465 -14.08 17.52 10.30
CA ARG A 465 -15.21 17.15 9.45
C ARG A 465 -15.87 18.35 8.76
N GLU A 466 -16.52 18.11 7.63
CA GLU A 466 -17.27 19.16 6.93
C GLU A 466 -18.46 19.67 7.75
N ASP A 467 -18.58 21.00 7.89
CA ASP A 467 -19.72 21.64 8.54
C ASP A 467 -20.73 22.17 7.51
N TYR A 468 -21.77 21.37 7.30
CA TYR A 468 -22.96 21.78 6.55
C TYR A 468 -24.08 22.32 7.45
N ALA A 469 -23.91 22.50 8.77
CA ALA A 469 -24.98 23.03 9.63
C ALA A 469 -25.05 24.58 9.63
N PRO A 470 -26.24 25.21 9.48
CA PRO A 470 -27.50 24.63 9.00
C PRO A 470 -27.54 24.51 7.46
N TYR A 471 -28.04 23.36 6.98
CA TYR A 471 -27.83 22.82 5.62
C TYR A 471 -27.97 23.84 4.49
N LEU A 472 -29.12 24.50 4.40
CA LEU A 472 -29.40 25.44 3.30
C LEU A 472 -28.40 26.61 3.27
N SER A 473 -27.99 27.12 4.43
CA SER A 473 -27.07 28.28 4.50
C SER A 473 -25.64 27.92 4.11
N ARG A 474 -25.14 26.75 4.56
CA ARG A 474 -23.80 26.26 4.23
C ARG A 474 -23.72 25.80 2.77
N CYS A 475 -24.79 25.18 2.25
CA CYS A 475 -24.93 24.85 0.85
C CYS A 475 -24.87 26.11 -0.05
N ILE A 476 -25.61 27.17 0.30
CA ILE A 476 -25.55 28.46 -0.41
C ILE A 476 -24.15 29.09 -0.29
N ALA A 477 -23.50 29.05 0.87
CA ALA A 477 -22.13 29.55 1.03
C ALA A 477 -21.12 28.80 0.14
N SER A 478 -21.24 27.47 0.06
CA SER A 478 -20.40 26.62 -0.78
C SER A 478 -20.65 26.85 -2.27
N CYS A 479 -21.91 26.92 -2.70
CA CYS A 479 -22.29 27.01 -4.11
C CYS A 479 -22.20 28.43 -4.69
N CYS A 480 -22.65 29.45 -3.94
CA CYS A 480 -22.78 30.82 -4.43
C CYS A 480 -21.64 31.75 -4.01
N ALA A 481 -20.83 31.36 -3.02
CA ALA A 481 -19.71 32.15 -2.50
C ALA A 481 -18.40 31.34 -2.39
N CYS A 482 -18.32 30.16 -3.00
CA CYS A 482 -17.20 29.22 -2.94
C CYS A 482 -16.56 29.12 -1.54
N THR A 483 -17.40 29.05 -0.50
CA THR A 483 -16.97 29.09 0.90
C THR A 483 -17.42 27.83 1.62
N THR A 484 -16.46 26.95 1.93
CA THR A 484 -16.67 25.76 2.75
C THR A 484 -16.27 26.02 4.21
N TYR A 485 -16.76 25.16 5.09
CA TYR A 485 -16.51 25.20 6.52
C TYR A 485 -16.13 23.80 6.99
N THR A 486 -15.08 23.71 7.80
CA THR A 486 -14.58 22.45 8.34
C THR A 486 -14.41 22.60 9.84
N ASP A 487 -15.16 21.80 10.60
CA ASP A 487 -15.12 21.80 12.05
C ASP A 487 -13.97 20.95 12.57
N ILE A 488 -13.26 21.50 13.54
CA ILE A 488 -12.12 20.92 14.22
C ILE A 488 -12.58 20.55 15.62
N GLU A 489 -12.70 19.25 15.89
CA GLU A 489 -13.32 18.71 17.09
C GLU A 489 -12.32 17.84 17.87
N ARG A 490 -12.10 18.14 19.14
CA ARG A 490 -11.28 17.30 20.04
C ARG A 490 -12.13 16.17 20.61
N MET A 491 -11.56 14.98 20.76
CA MET A 491 -12.20 13.90 21.49
C MET A 491 -12.08 14.15 23.01
N LEU A 492 -13.20 14.06 23.72
CA LEU A 492 -13.26 14.16 25.17
C LEU A 492 -13.09 12.77 25.83
N PRO A 493 -12.74 12.70 27.13
CA PRO A 493 -12.52 11.43 27.83
C PRO A 493 -13.73 10.48 27.89
N ASP A 494 -14.94 11.00 27.70
CA ASP A 494 -16.19 10.24 27.61
C ASP A 494 -16.48 9.70 26.18
N GLY A 495 -15.61 10.01 25.22
CA GLY A 495 -15.74 9.65 23.82
C GLY A 495 -16.64 10.58 22.99
N SER A 496 -17.14 11.67 23.58
CA SER A 496 -17.83 12.73 22.85
C SER A 496 -16.82 13.68 22.16
N TYR A 497 -17.32 14.58 21.32
CA TYR A 497 -16.49 15.52 20.56
C TYR A 497 -16.82 16.97 20.93
N GLU A 498 -15.80 17.74 21.33
CA GLU A 498 -15.89 19.18 21.58
C GLU A 498 -15.34 19.95 20.39
N LYS A 499 -16.17 20.78 19.76
CA LYS A 499 -15.74 21.73 18.72
C LYS A 499 -14.79 22.78 19.32
N ARG A 500 -13.58 22.88 18.77
CA ARG A 500 -12.53 23.82 19.17
C ARG A 500 -12.46 25.01 18.22
N TYR A 501 -12.47 24.74 16.92
CA TYR A 501 -12.34 25.74 15.86
C TYR A 501 -13.20 25.38 14.64
N THR A 502 -13.37 26.33 13.72
CA THR A 502 -13.84 26.08 12.35
C THR A 502 -12.84 26.71 11.37
N LEU A 503 -12.33 25.92 10.43
CA LEU A 503 -11.60 26.44 9.27
C LEU A 503 -12.62 26.92 8.24
N ARG A 504 -12.61 28.21 7.92
CA ARG A 504 -13.42 28.83 6.85
C ARG A 504 -12.53 29.01 5.61
N THR A 505 -12.84 28.23 4.58
CA THR A 505 -12.09 28.18 3.32
C THR A 505 -12.92 28.86 2.24
N ASN A 506 -12.49 30.03 1.79
CA ASN A 506 -13.13 30.79 0.71
C ASN A 506 -12.17 30.85 -0.49
N THR A 507 -12.57 30.37 -1.66
CA THR A 507 -11.78 30.43 -2.90
C THR A 507 -12.31 31.45 -3.90
N ALA A 508 -13.39 32.16 -3.55
CA ALA A 508 -14.02 33.13 -4.42
C ALA A 508 -13.23 34.43 -4.56
N CYS A 509 -13.58 35.19 -5.60
CA CYS A 509 -13.10 36.55 -5.83
C CYS A 509 -13.80 37.60 -4.94
N CYS A 510 -14.66 37.14 -4.01
CA CYS A 510 -15.45 37.93 -3.08
C CYS A 510 -15.63 37.21 -1.74
N GLY A 511 -15.81 37.97 -0.66
CA GLY A 511 -15.85 37.47 0.71
C GLY A 511 -15.13 38.43 1.67
N ARG A 512 -14.58 37.90 2.77
CA ARG A 512 -13.68 38.67 3.66
C ARG A 512 -12.40 39.09 2.93
N VAL A 513 -11.88 38.20 2.09
CA VAL A 513 -10.68 38.36 1.28
C VAL A 513 -11.03 38.11 -0.19
N ASN A 514 -10.16 38.55 -1.08
CA ASN A 514 -10.21 38.19 -2.49
C ASN A 514 -9.15 37.11 -2.74
N ASN A 515 -9.56 35.85 -2.80
CA ASN A 515 -8.69 34.70 -3.05
C ASN A 515 -8.70 34.24 -4.52
N CYS A 516 -9.27 35.05 -5.42
CA CYS A 516 -9.31 34.81 -6.86
C CYS A 516 -7.90 34.56 -7.41
N CYS A 517 -7.66 33.40 -8.03
CA CYS A 517 -6.34 33.01 -8.54
C CYS A 517 -5.22 33.08 -7.47
N GLY A 518 -5.55 32.99 -6.18
CA GLY A 518 -4.58 32.91 -5.09
C GLY A 518 -3.82 31.58 -5.12
N ALA A 519 -2.61 31.56 -4.56
CA ALA A 519 -1.64 30.46 -4.72
C ALA A 519 -1.23 30.17 -6.18
N THR A 520 -1.28 31.18 -7.06
CA THR A 520 -0.82 31.09 -8.46
C THR A 520 0.19 32.18 -8.82
N CYS A 521 0.65 32.20 -10.08
CA CYS A 521 1.48 33.28 -10.60
C CYS A 521 0.78 34.66 -10.59
N LEU A 522 -0.55 34.71 -10.70
CA LEU A 522 -1.37 35.93 -10.74
C LEU A 522 -1.50 36.58 -9.36
N GLN A 523 -1.76 35.76 -8.33
CA GLN A 523 -1.77 36.18 -6.94
C GLN A 523 -1.06 35.10 -6.11
N ASN A 524 0.10 35.45 -5.54
CA ASN A 524 1.01 34.48 -4.92
C ASN A 524 0.36 33.72 -3.75
N ASP A 525 -0.58 34.34 -3.03
CA ASP A 525 -1.15 33.79 -1.81
C ASP A 525 -2.69 33.74 -1.84
N MET A 526 -3.21 32.75 -1.13
CA MET A 526 -4.61 32.57 -0.77
C MET A 526 -4.68 32.41 0.75
N VAL A 527 -5.58 33.13 1.41
CA VAL A 527 -5.66 33.15 2.88
C VAL A 527 -7.03 32.68 3.37
N PHE A 528 -7.02 31.71 4.29
CA PHE A 528 -8.19 31.16 4.96
C PHE A 528 -8.19 31.52 6.45
N ASP A 529 -9.36 31.39 7.09
CA ASP A 529 -9.56 31.82 8.48
C ASP A 529 -9.78 30.63 9.40
N ILE A 530 -9.06 30.62 10.52
CA ILE A 530 -9.36 29.74 11.65
C ILE A 530 -10.21 30.55 12.62
N LEU A 531 -11.46 30.10 12.80
CA LEU A 531 -12.46 30.73 13.65
C LEU A 531 -12.55 29.99 15.00
N ASP A 532 -12.81 30.72 16.09
CA ASP A 532 -13.18 30.13 17.37
C ASP A 532 -14.65 29.66 17.39
N THR A 533 -15.11 29.14 18.53
CA THR A 533 -16.49 28.68 18.72
C THR A 533 -17.54 29.79 18.70
N LYS A 534 -17.14 31.06 18.74
CA LYS A 534 -18.02 32.25 18.60
C LYS A 534 -18.07 32.76 17.16
N GLY A 535 -17.15 32.32 16.30
CA GLY A 535 -16.99 32.76 14.92
C GLY A 535 -15.96 33.87 14.73
N GLU A 536 -15.20 34.22 15.78
CA GLU A 536 -14.15 35.23 15.73
C GLU A 536 -12.86 34.64 15.13
N ILE A 537 -12.13 35.44 14.35
CA ILE A 537 -10.88 34.99 13.71
C ILE A 537 -9.77 34.96 14.76
N VAL A 538 -9.10 33.81 14.91
CA VAL A 538 -8.04 33.59 15.92
C VAL A 538 -6.69 33.16 15.35
N ALA A 539 -6.64 32.73 14.09
CA ALA A 539 -5.42 32.43 13.34
C ALA A 539 -5.72 32.34 11.82
N HIS A 540 -4.67 32.30 10.99
CA HIS A 540 -4.77 32.17 9.54
C HIS A 540 -4.08 30.93 8.97
N LEU A 541 -4.58 30.47 7.82
CA LEU A 541 -3.92 29.46 6.97
C LEU A 541 -3.67 30.08 5.58
N GLN A 542 -2.42 30.20 5.20
CA GLN A 542 -1.98 30.76 3.92
C GLN A 542 -1.53 29.63 3.00
N ASN A 543 -2.16 29.45 1.83
CA ASN A 543 -1.56 28.69 0.72
C ASN A 543 -0.75 29.66 -0.13
N THR A 544 0.48 29.29 -0.49
CA THR A 544 1.44 30.14 -1.20
C THR A 544 2.05 29.40 -2.39
N TYR A 545 2.06 30.07 -3.54
CA TYR A 545 2.64 29.57 -4.79
C TYR A 545 4.15 29.33 -4.66
N GLY A 546 4.83 30.12 -3.82
CA GLY A 546 6.27 30.07 -3.63
C GLY A 546 7.02 30.45 -4.90
N ARG A 547 7.00 31.74 -5.28
CA ARG A 547 7.68 32.23 -6.50
C ARG A 547 9.14 31.74 -6.57
N GLY A 548 9.49 31.13 -7.71
CA GLY A 548 10.82 30.66 -8.05
C GLY A 548 11.28 31.15 -9.43
N SER A 549 12.52 30.86 -9.79
CA SER A 549 13.09 31.20 -11.11
C SER A 549 13.50 29.96 -11.90
N GLY A 550 13.24 29.96 -13.22
CA GLY A 550 13.56 28.85 -14.13
C GLY A 550 12.41 27.84 -14.29
N CYS A 551 12.71 26.63 -14.76
CA CYS A 551 11.70 25.62 -15.12
C CYS A 551 10.75 25.21 -13.97
N GLY A 552 11.12 25.44 -12.70
CA GLY A 552 10.24 25.22 -11.56
C GLY A 552 8.97 26.05 -11.60
N ALA A 553 9.03 27.30 -12.09
CA ALA A 553 7.86 28.17 -12.24
C ALA A 553 6.89 27.63 -13.32
N PHE A 554 7.42 27.09 -14.43
CA PHE A 554 6.62 26.45 -15.47
C PHE A 554 5.97 25.15 -14.95
N CYS A 555 6.72 24.31 -14.23
CA CYS A 555 6.15 23.12 -13.59
C CYS A 555 5.08 23.47 -12.53
N ARG A 556 5.27 24.49 -11.70
CA ARG A 556 4.25 24.95 -10.73
C ARG A 556 3.03 25.58 -11.40
N MET A 557 3.14 26.07 -12.62
CA MET A 557 2.01 26.57 -13.43
C MET A 557 1.18 25.43 -14.04
N CYS A 558 1.80 24.27 -14.31
CA CYS A 558 1.14 23.14 -14.99
C CYS A 558 0.82 21.94 -14.09
N PHE A 559 1.37 21.86 -12.87
CA PHE A 559 1.34 20.65 -12.02
C PHE A 559 1.14 20.93 -10.50
N GLY A 560 0.50 22.04 -10.13
CA GLY A 560 -0.26 22.16 -8.87
C GLY A 560 0.42 21.96 -7.50
N PHE A 561 1.75 22.10 -7.33
CA PHE A 561 2.39 21.81 -6.04
C PHE A 561 2.11 22.84 -4.92
N ASN A 562 1.43 22.42 -3.85
CA ASN A 562 1.02 23.30 -2.76
C ASN A 562 2.09 23.52 -1.67
N ASN A 563 2.07 24.72 -1.09
CA ASN A 563 2.91 25.11 0.03
C ASN A 563 2.02 25.90 1.01
N TYR A 564 2.02 25.53 2.27
CA TYR A 564 1.17 26.12 3.29
C TYR A 564 1.98 26.75 4.41
N VAL A 565 1.51 27.89 4.91
CA VAL A 565 1.97 28.54 6.12
C VAL A 565 0.78 28.60 7.07
N LEU A 566 0.83 27.81 8.14
CA LEU A 566 -0.24 27.64 9.13
C LEU A 566 0.13 28.39 10.41
N GLU A 567 -0.72 29.33 10.84
CA GLU A 567 -0.62 29.98 12.14
C GLU A 567 -1.35 29.16 13.22
N PHE A 568 -0.80 29.15 14.44
CA PHE A 568 -1.46 28.54 15.59
C PHE A 568 -2.11 29.58 16.51
N PRO A 569 -3.38 29.41 16.92
CA PRO A 569 -3.99 30.24 17.95
C PRO A 569 -3.16 30.20 19.24
N ARG A 570 -2.98 31.35 19.92
CA ARG A 570 -2.03 31.48 21.04
C ARG A 570 -2.25 30.46 22.16
N ASP A 571 -3.51 30.22 22.54
CA ASP A 571 -3.89 29.32 23.63
C ASP A 571 -4.14 27.86 23.16
N SER A 572 -3.73 27.52 21.94
CA SER A 572 -3.90 26.16 21.39
C SER A 572 -2.87 25.17 21.98
N THR A 573 -3.35 23.99 22.33
CA THR A 573 -2.56 22.84 22.79
C THR A 573 -1.87 22.11 21.63
N ALA A 574 -0.90 21.21 21.91
CA ALA A 574 -0.31 20.35 20.87
C ALA A 574 -1.35 19.54 20.07
N GLU A 575 -2.42 19.09 20.75
CA GLU A 575 -3.51 18.32 20.14
C GLU A 575 -4.34 19.21 19.19
N ASP A 576 -4.70 20.43 19.61
CA ASP A 576 -5.35 21.42 18.74
C ASP A 576 -4.51 21.74 17.50
N ARG A 577 -3.19 21.90 17.68
CA ARG A 577 -2.24 22.27 16.62
C ARG A 577 -2.12 21.18 15.56
N MET A 578 -2.09 19.91 15.96
CA MET A 578 -2.14 18.80 14.99
C MET A 578 -3.52 18.61 14.37
N LEU A 579 -4.62 18.90 15.08
CA LEU A 579 -5.96 18.92 14.45
C LEU A 579 -6.11 20.04 13.40
N LEU A 580 -5.45 21.19 13.60
CA LEU A 580 -5.35 22.24 12.59
C LEU A 580 -4.54 21.78 11.36
N VAL A 581 -3.46 21.01 11.56
CA VAL A 581 -2.75 20.34 10.45
C VAL A 581 -3.66 19.33 9.74
N THR A 582 -4.48 18.56 10.45
CA THR A 582 -5.50 17.69 9.83
C THR A 582 -6.50 18.48 8.98
N ALA A 583 -6.94 19.67 9.44
CA ALA A 583 -7.86 20.52 8.69
C ALA A 583 -7.22 21.14 7.43
N LEU A 584 -5.92 21.43 7.45
CA LEU A 584 -5.16 21.81 6.26
C LEU A 584 -5.19 20.69 5.22
N PHE A 585 -4.99 19.44 5.60
CA PHE A 585 -5.09 18.32 4.66
C PHE A 585 -6.51 18.14 4.10
N GLN A 586 -7.57 18.33 4.90
CA GLN A 586 -8.94 18.35 4.37
C GLN A 586 -9.12 19.39 3.25
N VAL A 587 -8.48 20.57 3.36
CA VAL A 587 -8.50 21.61 2.32
C VAL A 587 -7.65 21.25 1.10
N GLU A 588 -6.45 20.69 1.29
CA GLU A 588 -5.58 20.20 0.21
C GLU A 588 -6.34 19.24 -0.74
N TYR A 589 -6.96 18.19 -0.17
CA TYR A 589 -7.72 17.18 -0.92
C TYR A 589 -9.07 17.68 -1.46
N GLN A 590 -9.65 18.74 -0.89
CA GLN A 590 -10.87 19.37 -1.42
C GLN A 590 -10.59 20.31 -2.60
N LEU A 591 -9.48 21.06 -2.57
CA LEU A 591 -9.22 22.12 -3.54
C LEU A 591 -8.36 21.68 -4.73
N PHE A 592 -7.26 20.96 -4.49
CA PHE A 592 -6.20 20.84 -5.49
C PHE A 592 -6.17 19.49 -6.20
N GLU A 593 -6.48 18.40 -5.50
CA GLU A 593 -6.73 17.08 -6.12
C GLU A 593 -8.01 17.04 -6.99
N GLN A 594 -8.76 18.15 -7.08
CA GLN A 594 -9.89 18.32 -8.00
C GLN A 594 -9.57 19.15 -9.25
N GLN A 595 -8.39 19.80 -9.32
CA GLN A 595 -8.21 20.96 -10.21
C GLN A 595 -7.55 20.67 -11.56
N ASP A 596 -7.03 19.46 -11.78
CA ASP A 596 -6.30 19.05 -13.01
C ASP A 596 -7.11 19.11 -14.32
N ASP A 597 -8.45 19.07 -14.28
CA ASP A 597 -9.29 18.84 -15.47
C ASP A 597 -10.05 20.08 -15.99
N ASN A 598 -9.93 21.25 -15.34
CA ASN A 598 -10.73 22.44 -15.71
C ASN A 598 -10.22 23.25 -16.92
N ASP A 599 -9.01 23.00 -17.41
CA ASP A 599 -8.41 23.75 -18.53
C ASP A 599 -8.94 23.34 -19.93
N ASN A 600 -9.90 22.42 -20.02
CA ASN A 600 -10.47 21.94 -21.28
C ASN A 600 -11.94 22.30 -21.54
N ASN A 601 -12.58 23.18 -20.75
CA ASN A 601 -13.97 23.57 -21.06
C ASN A 601 -14.37 25.02 -20.69
N SER A 602 -13.57 26.01 -21.08
CA SER A 602 -14.01 27.41 -21.17
C SER A 602 -14.74 27.68 -22.50
N SER A 603 -15.93 27.09 -22.68
CA SER A 603 -16.85 27.46 -23.77
C SER A 603 -18.32 27.40 -23.34
N SER A 604 -18.74 28.37 -22.51
CA SER A 604 -20.12 28.85 -22.34
C SER A 604 -20.10 30.20 -21.63
#